data_AF-A0A2C9WVN4-F1
#
_entry.id   AF-A0A2C9WVN4-F1
#
_cell.length_a   1.000
_cell.length_b   1.000
_cell.length_c   1.000
_cell.angle_alpha   90.00
_cell.angle_beta   90.00
_cell.angle_gamma   90.00
#
_symmetry.space_group_name_H-M   'P 1'
#
loop_
_entity.id
_entity.type
_entity.pdbx_description
1 polymer ?
#
loop_
_entity_poly.entity_id
_entity_poly.type
_entity_poly.pdbx_seq_one_letter_code
_entity_poly.pdbx_strand_id
1 'polypeptide(L)' 'MGIKLLNINQVSLKIGMSKPTIYNWIKSGYFPASTLFGEGKRQLARWREEEIDDWIKQHYTETRAS' A
#
# COMPACT_ATOMS: atom_id res chain seq x y z
N MET A 1 18.23 -10.49 -4.40
CA MET A 1 16.95 -10.14 -3.73
C MET A 1 15.88 -10.01 -4.81
N GLY A 2 14.68 -10.57 -4.60
CA GLY A 2 13.54 -10.41 -5.53
C GLY A 2 12.53 -9.38 -5.04
N ILE A 3 11.76 -8.78 -5.96
CA ILE A 3 10.67 -7.86 -5.62
C ILE A 3 9.52 -8.66 -4.99
N LYS A 4 9.10 -8.27 -3.79
CA LYS A 4 7.91 -8.84 -3.13
C LYS A 4 6.69 -7.96 -3.40
N LEU A 5 5.63 -8.59 -3.92
CA LEU A 5 4.38 -7.93 -4.23
C LEU A 5 3.31 -8.26 -3.18
N LEU A 6 2.61 -7.24 -2.71
CA LEU A 6 1.50 -7.34 -1.76
C LEU A 6 0.16 -7.21 -2.49
N ASN A 7 -0.82 -8.00 -2.08
CA ASN A 7 -2.23 -7.77 -2.41
C ASN A 7 -2.89 -6.83 -1.39
N ILE A 8 -4.12 -6.40 -1.67
CA ILE A 8 -4.85 -5.45 -0.80
C ILE A 8 -5.08 -5.97 0.63
N ASN A 9 -5.24 -7.29 0.84
CA ASN A 9 -5.39 -7.84 2.19
C ASN A 9 -4.09 -7.68 2.98
N GLN A 10 -2.95 -7.94 2.33
CA GLN A 10 -1.63 -7.80 2.94
C GLN A 10 -1.30 -6.34 3.24
N VAL A 11 -1.59 -5.42 2.30
CA VAL A 11 -1.43 -3.98 2.53
C VAL A 11 -2.30 -3.51 3.70
N SER A 12 -3.58 -3.88 3.70
CA SER A 12 -4.53 -3.56 4.78
C SER A 12 -4.04 -4.03 6.15
N LEU A 13 -3.56 -5.27 6.23
CA LEU A 13 -2.99 -5.82 7.47
C LEU A 13 -1.71 -5.08 7.88
N LYS A 14 -0.82 -4.78 6.92
CA LYS A 14 0.48 -4.16 7.18
C LYS A 14 0.39 -2.73 7.70
N ILE A 15 -0.57 -1.94 7.22
CA ILE A 15 -0.77 -0.53 7.64
C ILE A 15 -1.90 -0.35 8.67
N GLY A 16 -2.63 -1.42 8.99
CA GLY A 16 -3.74 -1.38 9.97
C GLY A 16 -4.99 -0.61 9.50
N MET A 17 -5.17 -0.41 8.19
CA MET A 17 -6.29 0.37 7.64
C MET A 17 -7.25 -0.50 6.85
N SER A 18 -8.54 -0.13 6.87
CA SER A 18 -9.56 -0.80 6.07
C SER A 18 -9.33 -0.62 4.57
N LYS A 19 -9.76 -1.59 3.75
CA LYS A 19 -9.64 -1.47 2.28
C LYS A 19 -10.36 -0.22 1.73
N PRO A 20 -11.60 0.11 2.17
CA PRO A 20 -12.25 1.34 1.74
C PRO A 20 -11.43 2.60 2.04
N THR A 21 -10.81 2.69 3.22
CA THR A 21 -9.90 3.80 3.57
C THR A 21 -8.72 3.88 2.60
N ILE A 22 -8.09 2.74 2.32
CA ILE A 22 -6.96 2.67 1.38
C ILE A 22 -7.36 3.16 -0.01
N TYR A 23 -8.49 2.68 -0.54
CA TYR A 23 -8.96 3.11 -1.86
C TYR A 23 -9.31 4.59 -1.89
N ASN A 24 -9.90 5.13 -0.83
CA ASN A 24 -10.16 6.57 -0.72
C ASN A 24 -8.86 7.38 -0.71
N TRP A 25 -7.83 6.92 0.00
CA TRP A 25 -6.52 7.59 0.02
C TRP A 25 -5.77 7.49 -1.31
N ILE A 26 -5.90 6.38 -2.03
CA ILE A 26 -5.37 6.28 -3.40
C ILE A 26 -6.07 7.30 -4.30
N LYS A 27 -7.40 7.39 -4.20
CA LYS A 27 -8.19 8.37 -4.98
C LYS A 27 -7.81 9.83 -4.63
N SER A 28 -7.45 10.11 -3.38
CA SER A 28 -7.02 11.44 -2.95
C SER A 28 -5.52 11.71 -3.17
N GLY A 29 -4.75 10.74 -3.66
CA GLY A 29 -3.29 10.84 -3.84
C GLY A 29 -2.48 10.79 -2.54
N TYR A 30 -3.10 10.39 -1.42
CA TYR A 30 -2.45 10.30 -0.11
C TYR A 30 -1.71 8.97 0.12
N PHE A 31 -2.12 7.92 -0.60
CA PHE A 31 -1.54 6.57 -0.48
C PHE A 31 -1.02 6.06 -1.84
N PRO A 32 0.07 5.26 -1.86
CA PRO A 32 0.63 4.73 -3.11
C PRO A 32 -0.39 3.98 -3.97
N ALA A 33 -0.38 4.27 -5.27
CA ALA A 33 -1.25 3.60 -6.22
C ALA A 33 -0.81 2.14 -6.45
N SER A 34 -1.77 1.22 -6.65
CA SER A 34 -1.46 -0.14 -7.06
C SER A 34 -1.03 -0.20 -8.51
N THR A 35 -0.10 -1.10 -8.82
CA THR A 35 0.08 -1.60 -10.19
C THR A 35 -0.98 -2.67 -10.50
N LEU A 36 -1.63 -2.56 -11.66
CA LEU A 36 -2.61 -3.54 -12.13
C LEU A 36 -1.94 -4.59 -13.01
N PHE A 37 -2.15 -5.86 -12.70
CA PHE A 37 -1.63 -7.00 -13.46
C PHE A 37 -2.77 -7.77 -14.12
N GLY A 38 -2.61 -8.15 -15.38
CA GLY A 38 -3.61 -8.89 -16.16
C GLY A 38 -4.54 -7.99 -16.97
N GLU A 39 -5.56 -8.59 -17.57
CA GLU A 39 -6.42 -7.93 -18.57
C GLU A 39 -7.90 -7.93 -18.16
N GLY A 40 -8.59 -6.85 -18.53
CA GLY A 40 -10.03 -6.68 -18.32
C GLY A 40 -10.48 -6.93 -16.87
N LYS A 41 -11.52 -7.76 -16.69
CA LYS A 41 -12.11 -8.07 -15.37
C LYS A 41 -11.21 -8.90 -14.45
N ARG A 42 -10.07 -9.43 -14.95
CA ARG A 42 -9.13 -10.24 -14.16
C ARG A 42 -7.91 -9.44 -13.69
N GLN A 43 -8.02 -8.12 -13.68
CA GLN A 43 -6.96 -7.26 -13.16
C GLN A 43 -6.76 -7.44 -11.66
N LEU A 44 -5.51 -7.65 -11.28
CA LEU A 44 -5.08 -7.84 -9.91
C LEU A 44 -4.23 -6.65 -9.49
N ALA A 45 -4.73 -5.88 -8.52
CA ALA A 45 -3.98 -4.81 -7.89
C ALA A 45 -2.85 -5.38 -7.01
N ARG A 46 -1.62 -4.87 -7.20
CA ARG A 46 -0.44 -5.22 -6.41
C ARG A 46 0.38 -3.97 -6.07
N TRP A 47 1.02 -4.01 -4.92
CA TRP A 47 1.97 -3.00 -4.46
C TRP A 47 3.33 -3.65 -4.26
N ARG A 48 4.41 -2.91 -4.49
CA ARG A 48 5.73 -3.36 -4.05
C ARG A 48 5.80 -3.20 -2.54
N GLU A 49 6.31 -4.20 -1.84
CA GLU A 49 6.44 -4.13 -0.38
C GLU A 49 7.32 -2.95 0.04
N GLU A 50 8.41 -2.69 -0.68
CA GLU A 50 9.33 -1.57 -0.42
C GLU A 50 8.64 -0.20 -0.44
N GLU A 51 7.72 0.02 -1.39
CA GLU A 51 6.99 1.28 -1.53
C GLU A 51 6.03 1.51 -0.36
N ILE A 52 5.40 0.44 0.14
CA ILE A 52 4.55 0.51 1.33
C ILE A 52 5.40 0.73 2.58
N ASP A 53 6.55 0.08 2.70
CA ASP A 53 7.48 0.28 3.81
C ASP A 53 8.00 1.73 3.85
N ASP A 54 8.32 2.31 2.70
CA ASP A 54 8.78 3.70 2.62
C ASP A 54 7.67 4.68 2.94
N TRP A 55 6.44 4.43 2.49
CA TRP A 55 5.28 5.22 2.90
C TRP A 55 5.05 5.16 4.42
N ILE A 56 5.15 3.96 5.03
CA ILE A 56 5.05 3.83 6.49
C ILE A 56 6.12 4.68 7.18
N LYS A 57 7.39 4.64 6.74
CA LYS A 57 8.45 5.45 7.35
C LYS A 57 8.20 6.96 7.25
N GLN A 58 7.65 7.42 6.12
CA GLN A 58 7.37 8.84 5.91
C GLN A 58 6.22 9.35 6.81
N HIS A 59 5.20 8.52 7.03
CA HIS A 59 3.99 8.91 7.76
C HIS A 59 3.98 8.45 9.22
N TYR A 60 4.86 7.52 9.57
CA TYR A 60 5.10 7.02 10.91
C TYR A 60 6.51 7.43 11.32
N THR A 61 6.71 8.74 11.55
CA THR A 61 7.83 9.18 12.36
C THR A 61 7.48 8.78 13.79
N GLU A 62 8.28 7.91 14.42
CA GLU A 62 8.17 7.67 15.84
C GLU A 62 8.22 9.03 16.55
N THR A 63 7.09 9.51 17.04
CA THR A 63 7.04 10.55 18.07
C THR A 63 7.55 9.91 19.37
N ARG A 64 8.82 9.51 19.37
CA ARG A 64 9.60 9.27 20.57
C ARG A 64 10.54 10.44 20.69
N ALA A 65 10.00 11.48 21.33
CA ALA A 65 10.78 12.54 21.92
C ALA A 65 12.01 11.94 22.63
N SER A 66 13.19 12.49 22.31
CA SER A 66 14.31 12.56 23.25
C SER A 66 14.46 14.02 23.66
#